data_AF-A0A964FEF9-F1
#
_entry.id   AF-A0A964FEF9-F1
#
_cell.length_a   1.000
_cell.length_b   1.000
_cell.length_c   1.000
_cell.angle_alpha   90.00
_cell.angle_beta   90.00
_cell.angle_gamma   90.00
#
_symmetry.space_group_name_H-M   'P 1'
#
loop_
_entity.id
_entity.type
_entity.pdbx_description
1 polymer ?
#
loop_
_entity_poly.entity_id
_entity_poly.type
_entity_poly.pdbx_seq_one_letter_code
_entity_poly.pdbx_strand_id
1 'polypeptide(L)'
;MTQIPQSKHGKTANNSLADTTKKSFFDLSTAEIEQLVVEATTKARERMHDKGISTIISIDENVYEEHPDGSLTLLHERPTK
;
A
#
# COMPACT_ATOMS: atom_id res chain seq x y z
N MET A 1 -25.64 -15.72 -2.95
CA MET A 1 -24.40 -15.56 -3.74
C MET A 1 -24.23 -14.07 -3.97
N THR A 2 -23.32 -13.44 -3.21
CA THR A 2 -23.12 -11.99 -3.31
C THR A 2 -21.76 -11.78 -3.98
N GLN A 3 -21.80 -11.29 -5.21
CA GLN A 3 -20.64 -11.10 -6.07
C GLN A 3 -19.98 -9.77 -5.70
N ILE A 4 -18.78 -9.83 -5.14
CA ILE A 4 -17.95 -8.65 -4.85
C ILE A 4 -17.41 -8.12 -6.19
N PRO A 5 -17.56 -6.82 -6.51
CA PRO A 5 -17.07 -6.28 -7.77
C PRO A 5 -15.54 -6.27 -7.79
N GLN A 6 -14.96 -6.85 -8.85
CA GLN A 6 -13.53 -6.75 -9.12
C GLN A 6 -13.16 -5.29 -9.38
N SER A 7 -12.49 -4.67 -8.41
CA SER A 7 -11.85 -3.37 -8.59
C SER A 7 -10.65 -3.56 -9.53
N LYS A 8 -10.84 -3.17 -10.80
CA LYS A 8 -9.74 -2.94 -11.73
C LYS A 8 -8.92 -1.77 -11.19
N HIS A 9 -7.89 -2.06 -10.40
CA HIS A 9 -6.88 -1.05 -10.09
C HIS A 9 -6.08 -0.79 -11.36
N GLY A 10 -6.47 0.32 -11.99
CA GLY A 10 -5.81 0.89 -13.14
C GLY A 10 -4.33 1.09 -12.84
N LYS A 11 -3.53 0.69 -13.82
CA LYS A 11 -2.14 1.07 -13.98
C LYS A 11 -2.07 2.59 -14.17
N THR A 12 -2.15 3.35 -13.09
CA THR A 12 -1.84 4.78 -13.09
C THR A 12 -0.34 4.93 -12.91
N ALA A 13 0.42 4.49 -13.91
CA ALA A 13 1.76 5.01 -14.13
C ALA A 13 1.56 6.39 -14.74
N ASN A 14 1.96 7.43 -14.00
CA ASN A 14 2.43 8.74 -14.46
C ASN A 14 2.05 9.80 -13.43
N ASN A 15 2.93 10.03 -12.46
CA ASN A 15 3.19 11.36 -11.94
C ASN A 15 4.66 11.42 -11.53
N SER A 16 5.43 12.07 -12.40
CA SER A 16 6.80 12.59 -12.22
C SER A 16 7.53 12.09 -10.97
N LEU A 17 8.28 11.00 -11.14
CA LEU A 17 9.27 10.57 -10.16
C LEU A 17 10.36 11.65 -10.11
N ALA A 18 10.27 12.57 -9.15
CA ALA A 18 11.44 13.34 -8.77
C ALA A 18 12.52 12.31 -8.39
N ASP A 19 13.72 12.45 -8.94
CA ASP A 19 14.88 11.59 -8.67
C ASP A 19 15.36 11.86 -7.23
N THR A 20 14.55 11.43 -6.26
CA THR A 20 14.76 11.55 -4.80
C THR A 20 15.99 10.76 -4.36
N THR A 21 16.45 9.82 -5.19
CA THR A 21 17.67 9.03 -4.99
C THR A 21 18.97 9.84 -4.92
N LYS A 22 18.95 11.13 -5.30
CA LYS A 22 20.14 12.01 -5.27
C LYS A 22 20.20 12.97 -4.09
N LYS A 23 19.14 13.10 -3.29
CA LYS A 23 19.09 14.00 -2.14
C LYS A 23 19.35 13.26 -0.84
N SER A 24 20.04 13.90 0.11
CA SER A 24 20.13 13.39 1.48
C SER A 24 18.75 13.41 2.13
N PHE A 25 18.48 12.48 3.05
CA PHE A 25 17.24 12.46 3.82
C PHE A 25 16.96 13.80 4.54
N PHE A 26 18.01 14.48 5.01
CA PHE A 26 17.92 15.77 5.68
C PHE A 26 17.50 16.93 4.76
N ASP A 27 17.62 16.75 3.44
CA ASP A 27 17.32 17.78 2.44
C ASP A 27 15.96 17.57 1.78
N LEU A 28 15.20 16.56 2.23
CA LEU A 28 13.89 16.25 1.69
C LEU A 28 12.81 17.13 2.32
N SER A 29 11.91 17.62 1.49
CA SER A 29 10.64 18.17 1.97
C SER A 29 9.75 17.09 2.58
N THR A 30 8.78 17.49 3.39
CA THR A 30 7.78 16.57 3.96
C THR A 30 7.09 15.72 2.89
N ALA A 31 6.71 16.32 1.75
CA ALA A 31 6.07 15.60 0.66
C ALA A 31 6.99 14.54 0.01
N GLU A 32 8.29 14.84 -0.13
CA GLU A 32 9.27 13.88 -0.64
C GLU A 32 9.49 12.73 0.35
N ILE A 33 9.48 13.01 1.66
CA ILE A 33 9.56 11.98 2.71
C ILE A 33 8.32 11.08 2.67
N GLU A 34 7.12 11.66 2.56
CA GLU A 34 5.87 10.89 2.44
C GLU A 34 5.90 9.97 1.21
N GLN A 35 6.36 10.48 0.06
CA GLN A 35 6.49 9.69 -1.15
C GLN A 35 7.49 8.54 -0.98
N LEU A 36 8.64 8.78 -0.35
CA LEU A 36 9.62 7.72 -0.05
C LEU A 36 9.06 6.66 0.89
N VAL A 37 8.28 7.05 1.91
CA VAL A 37 7.63 6.11 2.82
C VAL A 37 6.64 5.22 2.07
N VAL A 38 5.82 5.79 1.18
CA VAL A 38 4.88 5.03 0.34
C VAL A 38 5.62 4.05 -0.56
N GLU A 39 6.72 4.47 -1.20
CA GLU A 39 7.51 3.60 -2.07
C GLU A 39 8.17 2.46 -1.29
N ALA A 40 8.80 2.79 -0.15
CA ALA A 40 9.49 1.81 0.68
C ALA A 40 8.53 0.77 1.26
N THR A 41 7.36 1.21 1.75
CA THR A 41 6.34 0.31 2.31
C THR A 41 5.71 -0.58 1.24
N THR A 42 5.47 -0.04 0.04
CA THR A 42 4.99 -0.82 -1.12
C THR A 42 5.98 -1.93 -1.49
N LYS A 43 7.27 -1.61 -1.63
CA LYS A 43 8.33 -2.61 -1.91
C LYS A 43 8.46 -3.64 -0.80
N ALA A 44 8.32 -3.23 0.47
CA ALA A 44 8.37 -4.15 1.60
C ALA A 44 7.20 -5.16 1.54
N ARG A 45 5.98 -4.68 1.27
CA ARG A 45 4.80 -5.52 1.07
C ARG A 45 5.02 -6.53 -0.06
N GLU A 46 5.42 -6.06 -1.24
CA GLU A 46 5.66 -6.94 -2.40
C GLU A 46 6.64 -8.06 -2.07
N ARG A 47 7.75 -7.75 -1.38
CA ARG A 47 8.73 -8.76 -0.94
C ARG A 47 8.17 -9.79 0.05
N MET A 48 7.19 -9.41 0.87
CA MET A 48 6.51 -10.35 1.78
C MET A 48 5.60 -11.28 0.99
N HIS A 49 4.84 -10.73 0.05
CA HIS A 49 3.95 -11.50 -0.83
C HIS A 49 4.74 -12.46 -1.73
N ASP A 50 5.88 -12.05 -2.28
CA ASP A 50 6.80 -12.92 -3.03
C ASP A 50 7.29 -14.13 -2.20
N LYS A 51 7.28 -14.02 -0.86
CA LYS A 51 7.63 -15.10 0.08
C LYS A 51 6.41 -15.90 0.55
N GLY A 52 5.22 -15.60 0.05
CA GLY A 52 3.97 -16.22 0.49
C GLY A 52 3.50 -15.75 1.87
N ILE A 53 3.95 -14.59 2.34
CA ILE A 53 3.62 -14.05 3.66
C ILE A 53 2.56 -12.96 3.51
N SER A 54 1.41 -13.13 4.16
CA SER A 54 0.36 -12.12 4.23
C SER A 54 0.77 -10.90 5.06
N THR A 55 0.23 -9.74 4.73
CA THR A 55 0.49 -8.47 5.42
C THR A 55 -0.78 -7.89 6.03
N ILE A 56 -0.66 -7.13 7.11
CA ILE A 56 -1.79 -6.42 7.71
C ILE A 56 -1.79 -4.97 7.22
N ILE A 57 -2.91 -4.54 6.66
CA ILE A 57 -3.10 -3.17 6.15
C ILE A 57 -4.35 -2.54 6.77
N SER A 58 -4.38 -1.21 6.77
CA SER A 58 -5.55 -0.43 7.17
C SER A 58 -6.07 0.36 5.99
N ILE A 59 -7.38 0.24 5.72
CA ILE A 59 -8.08 0.99 4.66
C ILE A 59 -9.36 1.54 5.29
N ASP A 60 -9.58 2.85 5.19
CA ASP A 60 -10.76 3.53 5.74
C ASP A 60 -11.05 3.14 7.20
N GLU A 61 -9.99 3.09 8.02
CA GLU A 61 -10.02 2.73 9.44
C GLU A 61 -10.36 1.25 9.74
N ASN A 62 -10.61 0.42 8.73
CA ASN A 62 -10.78 -1.03 8.85
C ASN A 62 -9.44 -1.74 8.68
N VAL A 63 -9.26 -2.87 9.37
CA VAL A 63 -8.03 -3.67 9.33
C VAL A 63 -8.26 -4.92 8.50
N TYR A 64 -7.40 -5.13 7.51
CA TYR A 64 -7.43 -6.28 6.60
C TYR A 64 -6.12 -7.07 6.67
N GLU A 65 -6.24 -8.38 6.53
CA GLU A 65 -5.14 -9.23 6.08
C GLU A 65 -5.15 -9.25 4.55
N GLU A 66 -4.05 -8.79 3.95
CA GLU A 66 -3.78 -8.85 2.52
C GLU A 66 -2.90 -10.05 2.22
N HIS A 67 -3.45 -10.98 1.45
CA HIS A 67 -2.78 -12.22 1.06
C HIS A 67 -1.85 -12.00 -0.14
N PRO A 68 -0.88 -12.90 -0.37
CA PRO A 68 0.04 -12.82 -1.51
C PRO A 68 -0.63 -12.78 -2.90
N ASP A 69 -1.87 -13.25 -3.02
CA ASP A 69 -2.67 -13.22 -4.26
C ASP A 69 -3.42 -11.88 -4.44
N GLY A 70 -3.25 -10.94 -3.51
CA GLY A 70 -3.92 -9.64 -3.48
C GLY A 70 -5.34 -9.69 -2.90
N SER A 71 -5.82 -10.84 -2.43
CA SER A 71 -7.12 -10.93 -1.76
C SER A 71 -7.06 -10.32 -0.36
N LEU A 72 -8.19 -9.73 0.07
CA LEU A 72 -8.33 -9.09 1.38
C LEU A 72 -9.30 -9.87 2.26
N THR A 73 -8.88 -10.15 3.50
CA THR A 73 -9.74 -10.69 4.55
C THR A 73 -9.91 -9.63 5.64
N LEU A 74 -11.14 -9.20 5.88
CA LEU A 74 -11.45 -8.26 6.95
C LEU A 74 -11.18 -8.91 8.31
N LEU A 75 -10.31 -8.31 9.12
CA LEU A 75 -10.02 -8.75 10.48
C LEU A 75 -10.77 -7.93 11.51
N HIS A 76 -10.88 -6.62 11.28
CA HIS A 76 -11.56 -5.71 12.19
C HIS A 76 -12.29 -4.62 11.42
N GLU A 77 -13.60 -4.57 11.62
CA GLU A 77 -14.43 -3.45 11.19
C GLU A 77 -14.49 -2.42 12.31
N ARG A 78 -14.12 -1.18 12.01
CA ARG A 78 -14.30 -0.10 12.98
C ARG A 78 -15.79 0.24 13.02
N PRO A 79 -16.40 0.31 14.22
CA PRO A 79 -17.80 0.68 14.33
C PRO A 79 -18.00 2.12 13.83
N THR A 80 -18.84 2.30 12.82
CA THR A 80 -19.35 3.61 12.41
C THR A 80 -20.16 4.19 13.56
N LYS A 81 -19.66 5.29 14.15
CA LYS A 81 -20.40 6.10 15.14
C LYS A 81 -21.37 7.05 14.46
#